data_AF-A0A958FRY2-F1
#
_entry.id   AF-A0A958FRY2-F1
#
_cell.length_a   1.000
_cell.length_b   1.000
_cell.length_c   1.000
_cell.angle_alpha   90.00
_cell.angle_beta   90.00
_cell.angle_gamma   90.00
#
_symmetry.space_group_name_H-M   'P 1'
#
loop_
_entity.id
_entity.type
_entity.pdbx_description
1 polymer ?
#
loop_
_entity_poly.entity_id
_entity_poly.type
_entity_poly.pdbx_seq_one_letter_code
_entity_poly.pdbx_strand_id
1 'polypeptide(L)'
;MPRFNLMIAGILLLVISTVISAQLKTESFSVGFGGGVLLGDTEFGRDDRINPYGSVFLRHAIFDRIEGQVTGNFLGKLKKDANEPYETTIYSADYSLLVRLVSGNVFSPYVYGGIGGLYYDVTDAPPSASATAENQKWKLVAPVGGG
;
A
#
# COMPACT_ATOMS: atom_id res chain seq x y z
N MET A 1 -34.09 0.21 -48.58
CA MET A 1 -33.66 1.25 -47.60
C MET A 1 -33.28 0.73 -46.20
N PRO A 2 -33.88 -0.33 -45.60
CA PRO A 2 -33.55 -0.70 -44.21
C PRO A 2 -32.15 -1.30 -44.01
N ARG A 3 -31.58 -1.93 -45.04
CA ARG A 3 -30.24 -2.55 -44.98
C ARG A 3 -29.10 -1.54 -44.86
N PHE A 4 -29.27 -0.35 -45.42
CA PHE A 4 -28.25 0.72 -45.36
C PHE A 4 -28.15 1.33 -43.96
N ASN A 5 -29.30 1.57 -43.31
CA ASN A 5 -29.36 2.08 -41.94
C ASN A 5 -28.80 1.07 -40.93
N LEU A 6 -29.02 -0.23 -41.14
CA LEU A 6 -28.42 -1.30 -40.34
C LEU A 6 -26.89 -1.34 -40.46
N MET A 7 -26.35 -1.13 -41.66
CA MET A 7 -24.91 -1.08 -41.89
C MET A 7 -24.25 0.12 -41.19
N ILE A 8 -24.88 1.29 -41.28
CA ILE A 8 -24.40 2.50 -40.59
C ILE A 8 -24.43 2.32 -39.07
N ALA A 9 -25.53 1.77 -38.53
CA ALA A 9 -25.64 1.48 -37.10
C ALA A 9 -24.57 0.47 -36.64
N GLY A 10 -24.29 -0.57 -37.44
CA GLY A 10 -23.22 -1.53 -37.16
C GLY A 10 -21.83 -0.89 -37.13
N ILE A 11 -21.52 -0.01 -38.08
CA ILE A 11 -20.24 0.72 -38.11
C ILE A 11 -20.12 1.65 -36.90
N LEU A 12 -21.18 2.37 -36.54
CA LEU A 12 -21.20 3.26 -35.38
C LEU A 12 -20.97 2.48 -34.07
N LEU A 13 -21.61 1.33 -33.90
CA LEU A 13 -21.40 0.47 -32.73
C LEU A 13 -19.96 -0.05 -32.66
N LEU A 14 -19.35 -0.35 -33.80
CA LEU A 14 -17.96 -0.82 -33.89
C LEU A 14 -16.95 0.29 -33.58
N VAL A 15 -17.22 1.53 -34.00
CA VAL A 15 -16.39 2.68 -33.62
C VAL A 15 -16.52 2.96 -32.12
N ILE A 16 -17.73 2.95 -31.57
CA ILE A 16 -17.97 3.18 -30.13
C ILE A 16 -17.27 2.10 -29.28
N SER A 17 -17.28 0.83 -29.69
CA SER A 17 -16.62 -0.24 -28.94
C SER A 17 -15.09 -0.12 -28.91
N THR A 18 -14.47 0.43 -29.97
CA THR A 18 -13.02 0.70 -29.99
C THR A 18 -12.60 1.84 -29.08
N VAL A 19 -13.43 2.88 -28.95
CA VAL A 19 -13.15 4.04 -28.08
C VAL A 19 -13.24 3.66 -26.60
N ILE A 20 -14.23 2.85 -26.22
CA ILE A 20 -14.39 2.36 -24.84
C ILE A 20 -13.17 1.52 -24.42
N SER A 21 -12.67 0.66 -25.31
CA SER A 21 -11.51 -0.20 -25.02
C SER A 21 -10.20 0.58 -24.87
N ALA A 22 -10.06 1.74 -25.54
CA ALA A 22 -8.88 2.58 -25.44
C ALA A 22 -8.85 3.43 -24.14
N GLN A 23 -10.02 3.87 -23.64
CA GLN A 23 -10.12 4.64 -22.39
C GLN A 23 -9.84 3.79 -21.13
N LEU A 24 -10.16 2.50 -21.16
CA LEU A 24 -9.81 1.56 -20.08
C LEU A 24 -8.29 1.42 -19.86
N LYS A 25 -7.48 1.77 -20.88
CA LYS A 25 -6.02 1.76 -20.76
C LYS A 25 -5.48 2.96 -19.95
N THR A 26 -6.29 4.00 -19.78
CA THR A 26 -5.93 5.26 -19.12
C THR A 26 -6.33 5.26 -17.64
N GLU A 27 -7.40 4.54 -17.25
CA GLU A 27 -7.84 4.38 -15.86
C GLU A 27 -7.56 2.97 -15.34
N SER A 28 -6.28 2.60 -15.30
CA SER A 28 -5.90 1.27 -14.80
C SER A 28 -5.83 1.25 -13.29
N PHE A 29 -6.74 0.52 -12.64
CA PHE A 29 -6.52 0.01 -11.30
C PHE A 29 -5.61 -1.23 -11.37
N SER A 30 -4.67 -1.34 -10.43
CA SER A 30 -3.86 -2.56 -10.27
C SER A 30 -3.82 -2.97 -8.81
N VAL A 31 -3.89 -4.28 -8.57
CA VAL A 31 -3.78 -4.87 -7.24
C VAL A 31 -2.45 -5.60 -7.16
N GLY A 32 -1.79 -5.52 -6.01
CA GLY A 32 -0.55 -6.23 -5.77
C GLY A 32 -0.36 -6.61 -4.31
N PHE A 33 0.66 -7.42 -4.09
CA PHE A 33 1.16 -7.82 -2.78
C PHE A 33 2.64 -7.44 -2.69
N GLY A 34 3.08 -7.15 -1.48
CA GLY A 34 4.45 -6.79 -1.15
C GLY A 34 4.88 -7.48 0.13
N GLY A 35 6.18 -7.61 0.28
CA GLY A 35 6.80 -8.16 1.48
C GLY A 35 8.05 -7.36 1.82
N GLY A 36 8.38 -7.31 3.10
CA GLY A 36 9.51 -6.54 3.58
C GLY A 36 9.91 -6.94 4.98
N VAL A 37 10.76 -6.12 5.57
CA VAL A 37 11.23 -6.29 6.94
C VAL A 37 11.04 -5.01 7.71
N LEU A 38 10.65 -5.13 8.98
CA LEU A 38 10.65 -4.04 9.93
C LEU A 38 11.91 -4.07 10.77
N LEU A 39 12.42 -2.86 11.02
CA LEU A 39 13.41 -2.57 12.04
C LEU A 39 12.74 -1.62 13.04
N GLY A 40 12.72 -1.99 14.31
CA GLY A 40 12.06 -1.22 15.35
C GLY A 40 13.02 -0.25 16.02
N ASP A 41 12.71 1.03 16.03
CA ASP A 41 13.30 1.96 17.00
C ASP A 41 12.24 2.23 18.06
N THR A 42 12.36 1.55 19.20
CA THR A 42 11.35 1.57 20.28
C THR A 42 11.85 2.39 21.45
N GLU A 43 10.93 2.81 22.33
CA GLU A 43 11.27 3.48 23.59
C GLU A 43 12.15 2.61 24.52
N PHE A 44 12.21 1.30 24.26
CA PHE A 44 13.05 0.33 24.97
C PHE A 44 14.43 0.13 24.32
N GLY A 45 14.81 1.00 23.37
CA GLY A 45 16.04 0.93 22.59
C GLY A 45 15.81 0.50 21.14
N ARG A 46 16.90 0.55 20.35
CA ARG A 46 16.94 0.04 18.98
C ARG A 46 16.74 -1.48 19.04
N ASP A 47 15.64 -1.95 18.47
CA ASP A 47 15.37 -3.37 18.28
C ASP A 47 15.96 -3.76 16.92
N ASP A 48 17.13 -4.39 16.95
CA ASP A 48 17.84 -4.88 15.77
C ASP A 48 17.18 -6.13 15.16
N ARG A 49 16.03 -6.58 15.68
CA ARG A 49 15.31 -7.74 15.15
C ARG A 49 14.55 -7.39 13.88
N ILE A 50 14.90 -8.14 12.84
CA ILE A 50 14.24 -8.14 11.54
C ILE A 50 12.92 -8.89 11.68
N ASN A 51 11.80 -8.18 11.60
CA ASN A 51 10.47 -8.79 11.65
C ASN A 51 9.83 -8.78 10.25
N PRO A 52 9.30 -9.90 9.75
CA PRO A 52 8.71 -9.94 8.43
C PRO A 52 7.42 -9.12 8.38
N TYR A 53 7.21 -8.49 7.23
CA TYR A 53 6.07 -7.65 6.95
C TYR A 53 5.42 -8.07 5.63
N GLY A 54 4.09 -8.07 5.61
CA GLY A 54 3.29 -8.28 4.41
C GLY A 54 2.39 -7.09 4.14
N SER A 55 2.24 -6.75 2.87
CA SER A 55 1.36 -5.68 2.41
C SER A 55 0.51 -6.13 1.24
N VAL A 56 -0.72 -5.63 1.17
CA VAL A 56 -1.55 -5.65 -0.04
C VAL A 56 -1.81 -4.22 -0.46
N PHE A 57 -1.85 -3.96 -1.76
CA PHE A 57 -2.06 -2.61 -2.25
C PHE A 57 -2.95 -2.54 -3.48
N LEU A 58 -3.67 -1.43 -3.59
CA LEU A 58 -4.44 -1.03 -4.76
C LEU A 58 -3.84 0.26 -5.30
N ARG A 59 -3.33 0.23 -6.53
CA ARG A 59 -2.83 1.40 -7.26
C ARG A 59 -3.84 1.87 -8.28
N HIS A 60 -3.88 3.17 -8.50
CA HIS A 60 -4.66 3.82 -9.55
C HIS A 60 -3.84 4.92 -10.22
N ALA A 61 -4.02 5.08 -11.53
CA ALA A 61 -3.37 6.14 -12.27
C ALA A 61 -4.05 7.49 -11.99
N ILE A 62 -3.27 8.51 -11.63
CA ILE A 62 -3.74 9.90 -11.49
C ILE A 62 -3.30 10.70 -12.71
N PHE A 63 -2.01 10.60 -13.05
CA PHE A 63 -1.39 11.18 -14.24
C PHE A 63 -0.38 10.19 -14.84
N ASP A 64 0.12 10.47 -16.04
CA ASP A 64 1.09 9.61 -16.76
C ASP A 64 2.35 9.21 -15.96
N ARG A 65 2.70 9.94 -14.90
CA ARG A 65 3.85 9.60 -14.03
C ARG A 65 3.49 9.56 -12.55
N ILE A 66 2.24 9.77 -12.21
CA ILE A 66 1.78 9.88 -10.83
C ILE A 66 0.65 8.88 -10.62
N GLU A 67 0.85 7.99 -9.66
CA GLU A 67 -0.13 6.99 -9.27
C GLU A 67 -0.49 7.21 -7.79
N GLY A 68 -1.74 6.92 -7.44
CA GLY A 68 -2.14 6.80 -6.04
C GLY A 68 -2.12 5.34 -5.63
N GLN A 69 -1.67 5.04 -4.41
CA GLN A 69 -1.67 3.70 -3.84
C GLN A 69 -2.33 3.72 -2.48
N VAL A 70 -3.33 2.87 -2.29
CA VAL A 70 -3.83 2.50 -0.95
C VAL A 70 -3.13 1.21 -0.55
N THR A 71 -2.48 1.20 0.61
CA THR A 71 -1.75 0.05 1.15
C THR A 71 -2.39 -0.40 2.46
N GLY A 72 -2.64 -1.70 2.59
CA GLY A 72 -3.00 -2.36 3.84
C GLY A 72 -1.86 -3.27 4.29
N ASN A 73 -1.42 -3.07 5.53
CA ASN A 73 -0.24 -3.69 6.09
C ASN A 73 -0.61 -4.61 7.25
N PHE A 74 -0.12 -5.84 7.19
CA PHE A 74 -0.34 -6.85 8.20
C PHE A 74 1.01 -7.31 8.72
N LEU A 75 1.22 -7.11 10.02
CA LEU A 75 2.49 -7.44 10.66
C LEU A 75 2.37 -8.70 11.51
N GLY A 76 3.42 -9.50 11.45
CA GLY A 76 3.66 -10.58 12.40
C GLY A 76 4.03 -10.03 13.77
N LYS A 77 3.71 -10.80 14.82
CA LYS A 77 3.99 -10.53 16.23
C LYS A 77 5.45 -10.09 16.45
N LEU A 78 5.66 -8.87 16.99
CA LEU A 78 6.98 -8.42 17.44
C LEU A 78 7.26 -9.02 18.82
N LYS A 79 8.38 -9.74 18.99
CA LYS A 79 8.80 -10.34 20.27
C LYS A 79 10.21 -9.91 20.67
N LYS A 80 10.38 -9.28 21.84
CA LYS A 80 11.66 -9.33 22.58
C LYS A 80 11.81 -10.70 23.22
N ASP A 81 13.05 -10.99 23.62
CA ASP A 81 13.58 -12.21 24.18
C ASP A 81 12.66 -13.26 24.85
N ALA A 82 13.16 -14.49 24.86
CA ALA A 82 12.58 -15.63 25.57
C ALA A 82 12.34 -15.39 27.08
N ASN A 83 12.93 -14.33 27.66
CA ASN A 83 12.83 -13.99 29.09
C ASN A 83 11.87 -12.83 29.39
N GLU A 84 11.42 -12.06 28.40
CA GLU A 84 10.42 -11.00 28.56
C GLU A 84 9.51 -11.00 27.33
N PRO A 85 8.38 -11.73 27.37
CA PRO A 85 7.43 -11.69 26.27
C PRO A 85 6.85 -10.29 26.24
N TYR A 86 7.23 -9.49 25.25
CA TYR A 86 6.28 -8.53 24.71
C TYR A 86 5.75 -9.08 23.41
N GLU A 87 4.48 -8.85 23.16
CA GLU A 87 3.85 -9.14 21.89
C GLU A 87 3.18 -7.87 21.41
N THR A 88 3.69 -7.30 20.32
CA THR A 88 3.02 -6.18 19.65
C THR A 88 2.50 -6.63 18.30
N THR A 89 1.19 -6.50 18.11
CA THR A 89 0.54 -6.67 16.82
C THR A 89 0.37 -5.29 16.21
N ILE A 90 0.72 -5.16 14.93
CA ILE A 90 0.62 -3.88 14.22
C ILE A 90 -0.21 -4.07 12.95
N TYR A 91 -1.13 -3.16 12.74
CA TYR A 91 -1.86 -3.00 11.50
C TYR A 91 -1.65 -1.58 11.02
N SER A 92 -1.44 -1.38 9.72
CA SER A 92 -1.44 -0.02 9.20
C SER A 92 -2.16 0.05 7.87
N ALA A 93 -2.72 1.22 7.61
CA ALA A 93 -3.30 1.56 6.33
C ALA A 93 -2.77 2.93 5.91
N ASP A 94 -2.32 3.04 4.67
CA ASP A 94 -1.77 4.28 4.15
C ASP A 94 -2.26 4.58 2.74
N TYR A 95 -2.23 5.86 2.40
CA TYR A 95 -2.38 6.35 1.05
C TYR A 95 -1.11 7.09 0.64
N SER A 96 -0.51 6.64 -0.45
CA SER A 96 0.77 7.13 -0.95
C SER A 96 0.65 7.60 -2.41
N LEU A 97 1.35 8.68 -2.74
CA LEU A 97 1.56 9.12 -4.12
C LEU A 97 2.89 8.55 -4.62
N LEU A 98 2.85 7.89 -5.77
CA LEU A 98 4.01 7.29 -6.43
C LEU A 98 4.37 8.15 -7.63
N VAL A 99 5.64 8.54 -7.73
CA VAL A 99 6.18 9.27 -8.87
C VAL A 99 7.16 8.37 -9.62
N ARG A 100 6.81 8.03 -10.86
CA ARG A 100 7.67 7.25 -11.75
C ARG A 100 8.83 8.12 -12.23
N LEU A 101 10.06 7.70 -11.93
CA LEU A 101 11.28 8.40 -12.33
C LEU A 101 11.58 8.19 -13.81
N VAL A 102 11.34 6.98 -14.31
CA VAL A 102 11.54 6.60 -15.73
C VAL A 102 10.38 5.72 -16.17
N SER A 103 9.77 6.03 -17.32
CA SER A 103 8.68 5.26 -17.90
C SER A 103 9.22 4.14 -18.79
N GLY A 104 9.54 3.00 -18.19
CA GLY A 104 9.92 1.78 -18.91
C GLY A 104 8.79 0.75 -18.97
N ASN A 105 8.75 -0.06 -20.04
CA ASN A 105 7.75 -1.11 -20.20
C ASN A 105 8.00 -2.34 -19.30
N VAL A 106 9.24 -2.51 -18.82
CA VAL A 106 9.68 -3.69 -18.05
C VAL A 106 10.07 -3.31 -16.62
N PHE A 107 10.76 -2.18 -16.47
CA PHE A 107 11.20 -1.66 -15.19
C PHE A 107 10.86 -0.18 -15.13
N SER A 108 10.22 0.23 -14.05
CA SER A 108 9.69 1.58 -13.88
C SER A 108 9.99 2.02 -12.44
N PRO A 109 11.20 2.55 -12.18
CA PRO A 109 11.59 2.94 -10.84
C PRO A 109 10.71 4.09 -10.37
N TYR A 110 10.32 4.07 -9.10
CA TYR A 110 9.46 5.07 -8.51
C TYR A 110 9.93 5.47 -7.11
N VAL A 111 9.58 6.68 -6.73
CA VAL A 111 9.62 7.14 -5.33
C VAL A 111 8.20 7.35 -4.85
N TYR A 112 7.97 7.22 -3.56
CA TYR A 112 6.65 7.44 -2.98
C TYR A 112 6.71 8.21 -1.67
N GLY A 113 5.63 8.91 -1.40
CA GLY A 113 5.39 9.64 -0.16
C GLY A 113 3.89 9.70 0.12
N GLY A 114 3.51 9.57 1.38
CA GLY A 114 2.10 9.45 1.74
C GLY A 114 1.78 9.79 3.18
N ILE A 115 0.55 9.45 3.56
CA ILE A 115 0.01 9.57 4.90
C ILE A 115 -0.74 8.29 5.25
N GLY A 116 -0.62 7.85 6.49
CA GLY A 116 -1.29 6.65 6.96
C GLY A 116 -1.55 6.66 8.45
N GLY A 117 -2.34 5.69 8.87
CA GLY A 117 -2.57 5.36 10.27
C GLY A 117 -1.94 4.01 10.58
N LEU A 118 -1.23 3.94 11.70
CA LEU A 118 -0.72 2.72 12.29
C LEU A 118 -1.45 2.47 13.60
N TYR A 119 -2.12 1.34 13.70
CA TYR A 119 -2.66 0.82 14.94
C TYR A 119 -1.70 -0.21 15.51
N TYR A 120 -1.35 -0.06 16.78
CA TYR A 120 -0.58 -1.07 17.50
C TYR A 120 -1.36 -1.54 18.72
N ASP A 121 -1.18 -2.81 19.04
CA ASP A 121 -1.75 -3.49 20.21
C ASP A 121 -0.64 -4.27 20.92
N VAL A 122 -0.32 -3.86 22.14
CA VAL A 122 0.68 -4.47 23.02
C VAL A 122 -0.05 -5.39 24.01
N THR A 123 -0.03 -6.69 23.72
CA THR A 123 -0.74 -7.69 24.54
C THR A 123 0.04 -8.04 25.81
N ASP A 124 1.37 -8.10 25.70
CA ASP A 124 2.27 -8.33 26.83
C ASP A 124 3.23 -7.14 26.93
N ALA A 125 3.17 -6.39 28.03
CA ALA A 125 4.10 -5.31 28.33
C ALA A 125 5.13 -5.78 29.37
N PRO A 126 6.42 -5.41 29.27
CA PRO A 126 7.39 -5.79 30.28
C PRO A 126 7.01 -5.19 31.64
N PRO A 127 7.37 -5.83 32.78
CA PRO A 127 7.09 -5.31 34.12
C PRO A 127 7.69 -3.92 34.40
N SER A 128 8.68 -3.52 33.60
CA SER A 128 9.34 -2.22 33.61
C SER A 128 8.61 -1.14 32.78
N ALA A 129 7.53 -1.47 32.08
CA ALA A 129 6.72 -0.51 31.35
C ALA A 129 6.08 0.50 32.31
N SER A 130 6.08 1.78 31.93
CA SER A 130 5.46 2.82 32.77
C SER A 130 3.98 2.50 32.94
N ALA A 131 3.44 2.67 34.15
CA ALA A 131 2.00 2.47 34.45
C ALA A 131 1.06 3.36 33.63
N THR A 132 1.62 4.33 32.90
CA THR A 132 0.96 5.27 31.99
C THR A 132 1.11 4.93 30.50
N ALA A 133 1.77 3.82 30.15
CA ALA A 133 1.93 3.42 28.75
C ALA A 133 0.60 2.96 28.15
N GLU A 134 0.16 3.61 27.07
CA GLU A 134 -1.02 3.20 26.31
C GLU A 134 -0.66 1.98 25.45
N ASN A 135 -1.20 0.81 25.83
CA ASN A 135 -0.99 -0.47 25.15
C ASN A 135 -1.68 -0.56 23.78
N GLN A 136 -2.64 0.32 23.50
CA GLN A 136 -3.35 0.38 22.23
C GLN A 136 -3.50 1.83 21.78
N LYS A 137 -3.03 2.15 20.57
CA LYS A 137 -3.20 3.50 20.03
C LYS A 137 -3.06 3.54 18.51
N TRP A 138 -3.76 4.50 17.92
CA TRP A 138 -3.49 4.95 16.57
C TRP A 138 -2.36 5.99 16.56
N LYS A 139 -1.38 5.79 15.67
CA LYS A 139 -0.33 6.76 15.36
C LYS A 139 -0.48 7.20 13.91
N LEU A 140 -0.27 8.50 13.69
CA LEU A 140 -0.11 9.03 12.35
C LEU A 140 1.27 8.62 11.83
N VAL A 141 1.34 8.12 10.60
CA VAL A 141 2.58 7.75 9.94
C VAL A 141 2.69 8.40 8.58
N ALA A 142 3.91 8.69 8.16
CA ALA A 142 4.22 9.23 6.85
C ALA A 142 5.10 8.22 6.10
N PRO A 143 4.53 7.31 5.29
CA PRO A 143 5.33 6.39 4.48
C PRO A 143 6.11 7.16 3.42
N VAL A 144 7.40 6.86 3.31
CA VAL A 144 8.29 7.39 2.28
C VAL A 144 9.25 6.29 1.82
N GLY A 145 9.56 6.24 0.53
CA GLY A 145 10.50 5.25 0.01
C GLY A 145 10.59 5.24 -1.52
N GLY A 146 11.10 4.14 -2.07
CA GLY A 146 11.17 3.91 -3.51
C GLY A 146 11.36 2.43 -3.85
N GLY A 147 11.19 2.10 -5.13
CA GLY A 147 11.29 0.73 -5.66
C GLY A 147 11.43 0.68 -7.17
#